data_AF-A0A3E2NIH2-F1
#
_entry.id   AF-A0A3E2NIH2-F1
#
_cell.length_a   1.000
_cell.length_b   1.000
_cell.length_c   1.000
_cell.angle_alpha   90.00
_cell.angle_beta   90.00
_cell.angle_gamma   90.00
#
_symmetry.space_group_name_H-M   'P 1'
#
loop_
_entity.id
_entity.type
_entity.pdbx_description
1 polymer ?
#
loop_
_entity_poly.entity_id
_entity_poly.type
_entity_poly.pdbx_seq_one_letter_code
_entity_poly.pdbx_strand_id
1 'polypeptide(L)'
;MWQCPKCGREFKNQDQNHFCIETPDTIGAYIEAQAKEVQPLLHQVRDTLRTALPDAEERISWRMPYDRQLPLDLIAEIAKWCYESLC
;
A
#
# COMPACT_ATOMS: atom_id res chain seq x y z
N MET A 1 -25.39 -7.95 -5.32
CA MET A 1 -24.00 -7.67 -5.71
C MET A 1 -24.07 -6.53 -6.72
N TRP A 2 -23.53 -5.36 -6.37
CA TRP A 2 -23.44 -4.20 -7.26
C TRP A 2 -21.96 -3.99 -7.61
N GLN A 3 -21.67 -3.82 -8.91
CA GLN A 3 -20.33 -3.49 -9.37
C GLN A 3 -20.19 -1.98 -9.50
N CYS A 4 -19.11 -1.43 -8.94
CA CYS A 4 -18.80 -0.02 -9.11
C CYS A 4 -18.45 0.27 -10.58
N PRO A 5 -19.12 1.21 -11.27
CA PRO A 5 -18.83 1.52 -12.67
C PRO A 5 -17.47 2.21 -12.87
N LYS A 6 -16.84 2.70 -11.79
CA LYS A 6 -15.54 3.38 -11.84
C LYS A 6 -14.35 2.43 -11.63
N CYS A 7 -14.47 1.45 -10.73
CA CYS A 7 -13.34 0.57 -10.38
C CYS A 7 -13.63 -0.93 -10.53
N GLY A 8 -14.83 -1.33 -10.98
CA GLY A 8 -15.18 -2.73 -11.26
C GLY A 8 -15.37 -3.64 -10.03
N ARG A 9 -15.02 -3.19 -8.82
CA ARG A 9 -15.16 -3.98 -7.58
C ARG A 9 -16.62 -4.28 -7.24
N GLU A 10 -16.85 -5.47 -6.68
CA GLU A 10 -18.15 -5.96 -6.25
C GLU A 10 -18.42 -5.61 -4.79
N PHE A 11 -19.61 -5.05 -4.55
CA PHE A 11 -20.07 -4.67 -3.22
C PHE A 11 -21.42 -5.31 -2.89
N LYS A 12 -21.66 -5.49 -1.58
CA LYS A 12 -22.90 -6.09 -1.08
C LYS A 12 -24.10 -5.19 -1.35
N ASN A 13 -23.93 -3.87 -1.19
CA ASN A 13 -24.98 -2.87 -1.34
C ASN A 13 -24.75 -2.00 -2.57
N GLN A 14 -25.84 -1.54 -3.19
CA GLN A 14 -25.78 -0.53 -4.25
C GLN A 14 -25.24 0.79 -3.70
N ASP A 15 -24.42 1.48 -4.50
CA ASP A 15 -23.83 2.79 -4.18
C ASP A 15 -23.11 2.84 -2.82
N GLN A 16 -22.54 1.72 -2.38
CA GLN A 16 -21.80 1.65 -1.13
C GLN A 16 -20.63 2.66 -1.17
N ASN A 17 -20.56 3.53 -0.16
CA ASN A 17 -19.50 4.52 -0.07
C ASN A 17 -18.14 3.83 0.03
N HIS A 18 -17.25 4.12 -0.92
CA HIS A 18 -15.90 3.59 -0.99
C HIS A 18 -15.00 4.50 -1.82
N PHE A 19 -13.69 4.36 -1.64
CA PHE A 19 -12.70 5.08 -2.43
C PHE A 19 -12.35 4.28 -3.70
N CYS A 20 -12.76 4.78 -4.87
CA CYS A 20 -12.41 4.27 -6.21
C CYS A 20 -10.95 4.59 -6.58
N ILE A 21 -10.01 4.28 -5.69
CA ILE A 21 -8.60 4.52 -5.93
C ILE A 21 -8.06 3.31 -6.67
N GLU A 22 -7.56 3.49 -7.90
CA GLU A 22 -6.76 2.46 -8.56
C GLU A 22 -5.51 2.22 -7.71
N THR A 23 -5.48 1.05 -7.07
CA THR A 23 -4.35 0.58 -6.30
C THR A 23 -3.50 -0.30 -7.21
N PRO A 24 -2.21 -0.02 -7.41
CA PRO A 24 -1.31 -0.91 -8.08
C PRO A 24 -1.29 -2.21 -7.30
N ASP A 25 -1.49 -3.31 -7.99
CA ASP A 25 -1.55 -4.65 -7.40
C ASP A 25 -0.15 -5.16 -6.99
N THR A 26 0.91 -4.43 -7.36
CA THR A 26 2.30 -4.78 -7.06
C THR A 26 3.12 -3.57 -6.61
N ILE A 27 4.15 -3.82 -5.81
CA ILE A 27 5.13 -2.79 -5.42
C ILE A 27 5.82 -2.19 -6.66
N GLY A 28 6.04 -2.98 -7.72
CA GLY A 28 6.59 -2.50 -8.99
C GLY A 28 5.71 -1.43 -9.63
N ALA A 29 4.42 -1.73 -9.80
CA ALA A 29 3.46 -0.78 -10.33
C ALA A 29 3.28 0.46 -9.43
N TYR A 30 3.44 0.31 -8.11
CA TYR A 30 3.50 1.45 -7.20
C TYR A 30 4.70 2.36 -7.48
N ILE A 31 5.90 1.81 -7.68
CA ILE A 31 7.13 2.58 -7.97
C ILE A 31 7.00 3.28 -9.33
N GLU A 32 6.53 2.57 -10.36
CA GLU A 32 6.39 3.12 -11.71
C GLU A 32 5.45 4.33 -11.79
N ALA A 33 4.41 4.34 -10.95
CA ALA A 33 3.45 5.43 -10.84
C ALA A 33 4.00 6.69 -10.13
N GLN A 34 5.16 6.61 -9.46
CA GLN A 34 5.77 7.77 -8.80
C GLN A 34 6.55 8.65 -9.77
N ALA A 35 6.82 9.89 -9.38
CA ALA A 35 7.69 10.81 -10.11
C ALA A 35 9.06 10.17 -10.43
N LYS A 36 9.56 10.38 -11.65
CA LYS A 36 10.74 9.67 -12.19
C LYS A 36 12.00 9.89 -11.36
N GLU A 37 12.09 11.04 -10.71
CA GLU A 37 13.21 11.45 -9.87
C GLU A 37 13.28 10.63 -8.57
N VAL A 38 12.14 10.10 -8.11
CA VAL A 38 12.03 9.36 -6.84
C VAL A 38 12.10 7.84 -7.04
N GLN A 39 11.82 7.33 -8.25
CA GLN A 39 11.88 5.89 -8.57
C GLN A 39 13.21 5.23 -8.15
N PRO A 40 14.40 5.83 -8.39
CA PRO A 40 15.67 5.22 -7.99
C PRO A 40 15.80 5.00 -6.47
N LEU A 41 15.30 5.94 -5.67
CA LEU A 41 15.31 5.83 -4.20
C LEU A 41 14.38 4.72 -3.71
N LEU A 42 13.20 4.60 -4.32
CA LEU A 42 12.24 3.55 -3.95
C LEU A 42 12.76 2.15 -4.32
N HIS A 43 13.45 2.02 -5.45
CA HIS A 43 14.16 0.79 -5.80
C HIS A 43 15.24 0.45 -4.77
N GLN A 44 16.04 1.43 -4.35
CA GLN A 44 17.07 1.20 -3.32
C GLN A 44 16.48 0.71 -2.00
N VAL A 45 15.37 1.31 -1.54
CA VAL A 45 14.68 0.85 -0.32
C VAL A 45 14.18 -0.58 -0.49
N ARG A 46 13.53 -0.89 -1.63
CA ARG A 46 13.03 -2.23 -1.93
C ARG A 46 14.15 -3.27 -1.94
N ASP A 47 15.27 -2.98 -2.58
CA ASP A 47 16.42 -3.89 -2.66
C ASP A 47 17.06 -4.12 -1.28
N THR A 48 17.11 -3.06 -0.46
CA THR A 48 17.58 -3.16 0.93
C THR A 48 16.67 -4.08 1.74
N LEU A 49 15.35 -3.92 1.61
CA LEU A 49 14.37 -4.76 2.32
C LEU A 49 14.43 -6.22 1.86
N ARG A 50 14.52 -6.49 0.55
CA ARG A 50 14.66 -7.86 0.02
C ARG A 50 15.96 -8.53 0.48
N THR A 51 17.02 -7.75 0.66
CA THR A 51 18.29 -8.25 1.18
C THR A 51 18.21 -8.56 2.68
N ALA A 52 17.60 -7.65 3.46
CA ALA A 52 17.48 -7.80 4.91
C ALA A 52 16.44 -8.86 5.33
N LEU A 53 15.40 -9.05 4.51
CA LEU A 53 14.23 -9.88 4.79
C LEU A 53 13.89 -10.76 3.56
N PRO A 54 14.74 -11.74 3.21
CA PRO A 54 14.58 -12.52 1.98
C PRO A 54 13.31 -13.38 1.95
N ASP A 55 12.77 -13.74 3.11
CA ASP A 55 11.58 -14.57 3.25
C ASP A 55 10.29 -13.76 3.43
N ALA A 56 10.38 -12.42 3.46
CA ALA A 56 9.21 -11.56 3.66
C ALA A 56 8.38 -11.45 2.36
N GLU A 57 7.07 -11.56 2.49
CA GLU A 57 6.14 -11.29 1.40
C GLU A 57 5.94 -9.79 1.22
N GLU A 58 6.14 -9.29 -0.01
CA GLU A 58 5.87 -7.90 -0.34
C GLU A 58 4.35 -7.65 -0.39
N ARG A 59 3.86 -6.71 0.43
CA ARG A 59 2.44 -6.32 0.43
C ARG A 59 2.25 -4.81 0.41
N ILE A 60 1.24 -4.34 -0.33
CA ILE A 60 0.77 -2.95 -0.28
C ILE A 60 -0.40 -2.90 0.71
N SER A 61 -0.18 -2.28 1.87
CA SER A 61 -1.24 -2.08 2.87
C SER A 61 -1.53 -0.59 3.05
N TRP A 62 -2.83 -0.26 3.06
CA TRP A 62 -3.44 1.01 3.49
C TRP A 62 -2.68 2.29 3.11
N ARG A 63 -3.04 2.86 1.95
CA ARG A 63 -2.68 4.22 1.49
C ARG A 63 -3.15 5.31 2.48
N MET A 64 -2.53 5.39 3.65
CA MET A 64 -2.88 6.31 4.72
C MET A 64 -2.54 7.74 4.30
N PRO A 65 -3.53 8.62 4.06
CA PRO A 65 -3.25 10.04 3.93
C PRO A 65 -2.82 10.55 5.31
N TYR A 66 -1.66 11.20 5.38
CA TYR A 66 -1.27 11.96 6.57
C TYR A 66 -0.95 13.38 6.15
N ASP A 67 -1.53 14.33 6.87
CA ASP A 67 -1.37 15.78 6.68
C ASP A 67 -0.31 16.36 7.66
N ARG A 68 0.25 15.52 8.54
CA ARG A 68 1.25 15.87 9.55
C ARG A 68 2.24 14.73 9.80
N GLN A 69 3.43 15.08 10.31
CA GLN A 69 4.45 14.11 10.70
C GLN A 69 3.86 13.09 11.68
N LEU A 70 3.91 11.81 11.31
CA LEU A 70 3.49 10.72 12.18
C LEU A 70 4.56 10.49 13.26
N PRO A 71 4.17 10.35 14.55
CA PRO A 71 5.09 9.92 15.60
C PRO A 71 5.73 8.58 15.26
N LEU A 72 7.03 8.42 15.53
CA LEU A 72 7.76 7.17 15.24
C LEU A 72 7.13 5.97 15.94
N ASP A 73 6.62 6.18 17.14
CA ASP A 73 5.97 5.18 17.99
C ASP A 73 4.72 4.62 17.30
N LEU A 74 3.92 5.49 16.68
CA LEU A 74 2.75 5.11 15.91
C LEU A 74 3.13 4.35 14.63
N ILE A 75 4.20 4.75 13.96
CA ILE A 75 4.71 4.01 12.78
C ILE A 75 5.14 2.59 13.21
N ALA A 76 5.80 2.45 14.37
CA ALA A 76 6.21 1.17 14.91
C ALA A 76 5.01 0.28 15.28
N GLU A 77 3.96 0.85 15.88
CA GLU A 77 2.72 0.14 16.20
C GLU A 77 1.98 -0.32 14.94
N ILE A 78 1.90 0.53 13.90
CA ILE A 78 1.30 0.17 12.61
C ILE A 78 2.11 -0.95 11.94
N ALA A 79 3.44 -0.84 11.94
CA ALA A 79 4.32 -1.88 11.37
C ALA A 79 4.15 -3.21 12.10
N LYS A 80 4.09 -3.18 13.44
CA LYS A 80 3.86 -4.36 14.28
C LYS A 80 2.49 -4.99 13.99
N TRP A 81 1.42 -4.18 13.96
CA TRP A 81 0.08 -4.66 13.67
C TRP A 81 -0.02 -5.28 12.27
N CYS A 82 0.62 -4.66 11.27
CA CYS A 82 0.72 -5.21 9.91
C CYS A 82 1.40 -6.58 9.93
N TYR A 83 2.52 -6.75 10.63
CA TYR A 83 3.20 -8.04 10.74
C TYR A 83 2.31 -9.10 11.41
N GLU A 84 1.65 -8.75 12.51
CA GLU A 84 0.83 -9.68 13.30
C GLU A 84 -0.51 -10.05 12.64
N SER A 85 -1.08 -9.19 11.80
CA SER A 85 -2.42 -9.38 11.22
C SER A 85 -2.40 -9.92 9.79
N LEU A 86 -1.22 -9.99 9.16
CA LEU A 86 -1.05 -10.40 7.77
C LEU A 86 -0.18 -11.68 7.61
N CYS A 87 0.40 -12.21 8.69
CA CYS A 87 1.06 -13.52 8.73
C CYS A 87 0.16 -14.60 9.36
#